data_AF-A0A9E0AML4-F1
#
_entry.id   AF-A0A9E0AML4-F1
#
_cell.length_a   1.000
_cell.length_b   1.000
_cell.length_c   1.000
_cell.angle_alpha   90.00
_cell.angle_beta   90.00
_cell.angle_gamma   90.00
#
_symmetry.space_group_name_H-M   'P 1'
#
loop_
_entity.id
_entity.type
_entity.pdbx_description
1 polymer ?
#
loop_
_entity_poly.entity_id
_entity_poly.type
_entity_poly.pdbx_seq_one_letter_code
_entity_poly.pdbx_strand_id
1 'polypeptide(L)'
;MTKVHTGFGIMPRVTHCTDDEQWGQPGSTKKVFVEKSLTHQGGFGSVDRVVSRIENTYWKIEVSDFQAWMLGFYKFVGEWRTTPAEQGRILVDYTYTLYARNPILYPLNWLFAKLFWKRYMNQVLENIRRMIDAQEPYCYP
;
A
#
# COMPACT_ATOMS: atom_id res chain seq x y z
N MET A 1 -6.19 13.70 7.09
CA MET A 1 -6.34 13.06 5.76
C MET A 1 -4.96 12.59 5.30
N THR A 2 -4.86 11.39 4.71
CA THR A 2 -3.56 10.85 4.26
C THR A 2 -3.06 11.55 2.99
N LYS A 3 -1.76 11.81 2.95
CA LYS A 3 -1.06 12.38 1.79
C LYS A 3 -0.35 11.32 0.94
N VAL A 4 -0.32 10.07 1.41
CA VAL A 4 0.38 8.96 0.75
C VAL A 4 -0.51 8.31 -0.31
N HIS A 5 -1.67 7.78 0.11
CA HIS A 5 -2.63 7.12 -0.78
C HIS A 5 -3.76 8.08 -1.17
N THR A 6 -3.49 8.97 -2.11
CA THR A 6 -4.38 10.09 -2.50
C THR A 6 -5.47 9.75 -3.52
N GLY A 7 -5.56 8.48 -3.94
CA GLY A 7 -6.46 7.98 -4.98
C GLY A 7 -5.83 8.01 -6.38
N PHE A 8 -6.20 7.05 -7.24
CA PHE A 8 -5.75 6.97 -8.63
C PHE A 8 -6.66 6.06 -9.46
N GLY A 9 -7.28 6.60 -10.51
CA GLY A 9 -8.19 5.84 -11.36
C GLY A 9 -9.31 5.18 -10.55
N ILE A 10 -9.35 3.85 -10.52
CA ILE A 10 -10.32 3.07 -9.75
C ILE A 10 -9.95 2.85 -8.27
N MET A 11 -8.74 3.22 -7.85
CA MET A 11 -8.35 3.14 -6.43
C MET A 11 -8.84 4.39 -5.71
N PRO A 12 -9.76 4.27 -4.74
CA PRO A 12 -10.20 5.41 -3.96
C PRO A 12 -9.07 5.95 -3.08
N ARG A 13 -9.23 7.21 -2.65
CA ARG A 13 -8.36 7.81 -1.65
C ARG A 13 -8.58 7.14 -0.29
N VAL A 14 -7.50 6.91 0.46
CA VAL A 14 -7.59 6.50 1.87
C VAL A 14 -7.96 7.71 2.72
N THR A 15 -8.90 7.55 3.65
CA THR A 15 -9.35 8.66 4.51
C THR A 15 -8.68 8.61 5.88
N HIS A 16 -8.70 7.44 6.51
CA HIS A 16 -8.16 7.17 7.84
C HIS A 16 -7.91 5.66 8.04
N CYS A 17 -7.29 5.32 9.16
CA CYS A 17 -7.15 3.95 9.64
C CYS A 17 -7.79 3.83 11.04
N THR A 18 -8.16 2.61 11.43
CA THR A 18 -8.55 2.27 12.80
C THR A 18 -7.87 0.97 13.23
N ASP A 19 -7.96 0.64 14.51
CA ASP A 19 -7.33 -0.54 15.12
C ASP A 19 -5.81 -0.56 14.87
N ASP A 20 -5.16 0.61 14.87
CA ASP A 20 -3.76 0.84 14.50
C ASP A 20 -2.86 1.22 15.68
N GLU A 21 -3.30 1.00 16.92
CA GLU A 21 -2.55 1.37 18.14
C GLU A 21 -1.20 0.65 18.25
N GLN A 22 -1.10 -0.55 17.67
CA GLN A 22 0.13 -1.34 17.62
C GLN A 22 0.77 -1.33 16.23
N TRP A 23 0.29 -0.46 15.32
CA TRP A 23 0.71 -0.47 13.93
C TRP A 23 2.23 -0.37 13.84
N GLY A 24 2.79 -1.13 12.90
CA GLY A 24 4.22 -1.22 12.68
C GLY A 24 4.96 -2.23 13.57
N GLN A 25 4.31 -2.88 14.53
CA GLN A 25 4.87 -4.05 15.21
C GLN A 25 4.59 -5.33 14.40
N PRO A 26 5.54 -6.27 14.25
CA PRO A 26 5.25 -7.55 13.59
C PRO A 26 4.04 -8.27 14.19
N GLY A 27 3.11 -8.69 13.34
CA GLY A 27 1.86 -9.32 13.74
C GLY A 27 0.69 -8.35 13.92
N SER A 28 0.94 -7.05 14.08
CA SER A 28 -0.12 -6.05 14.21
C SER A 28 -0.93 -5.91 12.92
N THR A 29 -2.17 -5.47 13.06
CA THR A 29 -3.06 -5.14 11.94
C THR A 29 -3.54 -3.70 12.03
N LYS A 30 -4.17 -3.22 10.97
CA LYS A 30 -5.05 -2.05 11.01
C LYS A 30 -6.13 -2.19 9.94
N LYS A 31 -7.26 -1.53 10.14
CA LYS A 31 -8.30 -1.37 9.13
C LYS A 31 -8.08 -0.08 8.36
N VAL A 32 -8.19 -0.15 7.04
CA VAL A 32 -8.03 0.99 6.13
C VAL A 32 -9.40 1.40 5.61
N PHE A 33 -9.70 2.69 5.68
CA PHE A 33 -10.95 3.26 5.21
C PHE A 33 -10.72 4.18 4.01
N VAL A 34 -11.67 4.18 3.07
CA VAL A 34 -11.53 4.86 1.78
C VAL A 34 -12.74 5.73 1.43
N GLU A 35 -12.54 6.71 0.55
CA GLU A 35 -13.62 7.49 -0.03
C GLU A 35 -14.50 6.65 -0.98
N LYS A 36 -15.72 7.12 -1.25
CA LYS A 36 -16.56 6.54 -2.29
C LYS A 36 -15.91 6.70 -3.66
N SER A 37 -15.98 5.67 -4.49
CA SER A 37 -15.51 5.67 -5.88
C SER A 37 -16.47 4.87 -6.76
N LEU A 38 -16.14 4.76 -8.05
CA LEU A 38 -16.93 3.98 -9.01
C LEU A 38 -17.00 2.49 -8.64
N THR A 39 -16.01 1.97 -7.94
CA THR A 39 -15.85 0.55 -7.60
C THR A 39 -15.98 0.25 -6.11
N HIS A 40 -16.19 1.27 -5.26
CA HIS A 40 -16.29 1.12 -3.80
C HIS A 40 -17.30 2.10 -3.21
N GLN A 41 -18.15 1.65 -2.28
CA GLN A 41 -19.15 2.51 -1.62
C GLN A 41 -18.58 3.50 -0.60
N GLY A 42 -17.25 3.60 -0.47
CA GLY A 42 -16.57 4.23 0.67
C GLY A 42 -16.68 3.41 1.96
N GLY A 43 -15.99 3.84 3.01
CA GLY A 43 -15.94 3.14 4.29
C GLY A 43 -14.79 2.15 4.38
N PHE A 44 -14.99 1.03 5.09
CA PHE A 44 -13.97 -0.01 5.27
C PHE A 44 -13.56 -0.61 3.92
N GLY A 45 -12.25 -0.62 3.62
CA GLY A 45 -11.73 -1.02 2.32
C GLY A 45 -10.83 -2.26 2.35
N SER A 46 -9.97 -2.38 3.36
CA SER A 46 -9.03 -3.50 3.51
C SER A 46 -8.45 -3.59 4.91
N VAL A 47 -7.83 -4.72 5.21
CA VAL A 47 -6.96 -4.90 6.37
C VAL A 47 -5.50 -4.91 5.93
N ASP A 48 -4.67 -4.09 6.55
CA ASP A 48 -3.23 -4.20 6.46
C ASP A 48 -2.70 -4.98 7.67
N ARG A 49 -1.69 -5.82 7.44
CA ARG A 49 -1.01 -6.60 8.48
C ARG A 49 0.49 -6.48 8.32
N VAL A 50 1.19 -6.17 9.41
CA VAL A 50 2.65 -6.22 9.43
C VAL A 50 3.10 -7.66 9.54
N VAL A 51 3.75 -8.18 8.51
CA VAL A 51 4.25 -9.56 8.50
C VAL A 51 5.61 -9.62 9.17
N SER A 52 6.51 -8.69 8.85
CA SER A 52 7.83 -8.58 9.45
C SER A 52 8.36 -7.16 9.30
N ARG A 53 9.12 -6.68 10.27
CA ARG A 53 9.78 -5.37 10.22
C ARG A 53 11.16 -5.47 10.88
N ILE A 54 12.15 -4.89 10.22
CA ILE A 54 13.48 -4.61 10.75
C ILE A 54 13.68 -3.11 10.52
N GLU A 55 13.78 -2.35 11.61
CA GLU A 55 13.80 -0.89 11.55
C GLU A 55 14.87 -0.36 10.59
N ASN A 56 14.51 0.64 9.80
CA ASN A 56 15.37 1.28 8.80
C ASN A 56 16.00 0.35 7.75
N THR A 57 15.54 -0.89 7.64
CA THR A 57 16.14 -1.90 6.75
C THR A 57 15.11 -2.61 5.88
N TYR A 58 14.05 -3.15 6.49
CA TYR A 58 13.12 -4.02 5.79
C TYR A 58 11.72 -3.97 6.40
N TRP A 59 10.71 -3.95 5.56
CA TRP A 59 9.32 -4.02 5.98
C TRP A 59 8.50 -4.87 5.00
N LYS A 60 7.77 -5.84 5.52
CA LYS A 60 6.82 -6.66 4.79
C LYS A 60 5.43 -6.45 5.33
N ILE A 61 4.52 -6.04 4.45
CA ILE A 61 3.13 -5.77 4.78
C ILE A 61 2.25 -6.61 3.86
N GLU A 62 1.25 -7.24 4.44
CA GLU A 62 0.16 -7.89 3.73
C GLU A 62 -1.05 -6.97 3.72
N VAL A 63 -1.73 -6.87 2.58
CA VAL A 63 -3.02 -6.21 2.44
C VAL A 63 -4.03 -7.25 1.98
N SER A 64 -5.13 -7.39 2.69
CA SER A 64 -6.14 -8.42 2.46
C SER A 64 -7.54 -7.92 2.84
N ASP A 65 -8.53 -8.82 2.78
CA ASP A 65 -9.93 -8.53 3.12
C ASP A 65 -10.50 -7.34 2.35
N PHE A 66 -10.28 -7.36 1.02
CA PHE A 66 -10.74 -6.30 0.13
C PHE A 66 -12.27 -6.24 0.09
N GLN A 67 -12.82 -5.06 0.35
CA GLN A 67 -14.27 -4.80 0.32
C GLN A 67 -14.78 -4.36 -1.06
N ALA A 68 -13.88 -4.27 -2.05
CA ALA A 68 -14.21 -4.04 -3.45
C ALA A 68 -13.86 -5.25 -4.32
N TRP A 69 -14.54 -5.36 -5.47
CA TRP A 69 -14.18 -6.36 -6.47
C TRP A 69 -12.83 -6.02 -7.12
N MET A 70 -11.78 -6.72 -6.69
CA MET A 70 -10.40 -6.53 -7.12
C MET A 70 -9.98 -7.56 -8.18
N LEU A 71 -10.77 -7.78 -9.25
CA LEU A 71 -10.42 -8.70 -10.35
C LEU A 71 -10.03 -10.14 -9.90
N GLY A 72 -10.58 -10.60 -8.77
CA GLY A 72 -10.26 -11.91 -8.19
C GLY A 72 -8.94 -11.96 -7.42
N PHE A 73 -8.27 -10.83 -7.20
CA PHE A 73 -7.24 -10.68 -6.18
C PHE A 73 -7.84 -10.79 -4.78
N TYR A 74 -7.13 -11.48 -3.89
CA TYR A 74 -7.56 -11.65 -2.49
C TYR A 74 -6.49 -11.22 -1.48
N LYS A 75 -5.26 -10.99 -1.94
CA LYS A 75 -4.15 -10.59 -1.10
C LYS A 75 -3.07 -9.90 -1.92
N PHE A 76 -2.51 -8.82 -1.40
CA PHE A 76 -1.26 -8.23 -1.86
C PHE A 76 -0.20 -8.31 -0.76
N VAL A 77 1.05 -8.51 -1.15
CA VAL A 77 2.19 -8.47 -0.23
C VAL A 77 3.20 -7.46 -0.77
N GLY A 78 3.40 -6.39 -0.02
CA GLY A 78 4.43 -5.38 -0.27
C GLY A 78 5.68 -5.66 0.55
N GLU A 79 6.84 -5.62 -0.09
CA GLU A 79 8.15 -5.76 0.53
C GLU A 79 8.98 -4.52 0.21
N TRP A 80 9.26 -3.74 1.24
CA TRP A 80 10.05 -2.52 1.19
C TRP A 80 11.41 -2.78 1.82
N ARG A 81 12.48 -2.49 1.09
CA ARG A 81 13.85 -2.56 1.59
C ARG A 81 14.54 -1.22 1.39
N THR A 82 15.31 -0.82 2.39
CA THR A 82 16.16 0.37 2.34
C THR A 82 17.61 -0.04 2.35
N THR A 83 18.39 0.56 1.48
CA THR A 83 19.85 0.39 1.44
C THR A 83 20.49 1.78 1.44
N PRO A 84 21.42 2.09 2.36
CA PRO A 84 22.19 3.32 2.29
C PRO A 84 22.92 3.41 0.94
N ALA A 85 22.83 4.58 0.30
CA ALA A 85 23.54 4.90 -0.93
C ALA A 85 24.47 6.09 -0.70
N GLU A 86 25.27 6.44 -1.71
CA GLU A 86 26.21 7.56 -1.61
C GLU A 86 25.48 8.90 -1.32
N GLN A 87 26.21 9.81 -0.66
CA GLN A 87 25.78 11.21 -0.46
C GLN A 87 24.51 11.36 0.40
N GLY A 88 24.30 10.49 1.40
CA GLY A 88 23.14 10.58 2.29
C GLY A 88 21.81 10.20 1.63
N ARG A 89 21.86 9.53 0.48
CA ARG A 89 20.68 9.01 -0.20
C ARG A 89 20.33 7.63 0.34
N ILE A 90 19.05 7.29 0.27
CA ILE A 90 18.55 5.95 0.59
C ILE A 90 17.96 5.36 -0.69
N LEU A 91 18.49 4.22 -1.12
CA LEU A 91 17.85 3.41 -2.15
C LEU A 91 16.67 2.67 -1.52
N VAL A 92 15.52 2.78 -2.16
CA VAL A 92 14.30 2.07 -1.77
C VAL A 92 13.96 1.05 -2.85
N ASP A 93 14.01 -0.22 -2.49
CA ASP A 93 13.49 -1.31 -3.30
C ASP A 93 12.09 -1.68 -2.81
N TYR A 94 11.07 -1.44 -3.63
CA TYR A 94 9.68 -1.76 -3.29
C TYR A 94 9.09 -2.79 -4.25
N THR A 95 8.91 -4.01 -3.76
CA THR A 95 8.33 -5.12 -4.52
C THR A 95 6.92 -5.41 -4.06
N TYR A 96 6.03 -5.71 -5.01
CA TYR A 96 4.68 -6.17 -4.72
C TYR A 96 4.43 -7.53 -5.36
N THR A 97 3.89 -8.45 -4.57
CA THR A 97 3.36 -9.74 -5.03
C THR A 97 1.84 -9.74 -4.89
N LEU A 98 1.13 -9.91 -6.00
CA LEU A 98 -0.33 -9.86 -6.05
C LEU A 98 -0.88 -11.28 -6.22
N TYR A 99 -1.76 -11.72 -5.32
CA TYR A 99 -2.32 -13.07 -5.29
C TYR A 99 -3.78 -13.07 -5.75
N ALA A 100 -4.09 -13.89 -6.76
CA ALA A 100 -5.43 -14.06 -7.31
C ALA A 100 -5.84 -15.54 -7.33
N ARG A 101 -7.15 -15.82 -7.25
CA ARG A 101 -7.68 -17.21 -7.24
C ARG A 101 -8.26 -17.68 -8.57
N ASN A 102 -8.51 -16.78 -9.52
CA ASN A 102 -9.19 -17.12 -10.77
C ASN A 102 -8.22 -17.15 -11.97
N PRO A 103 -7.89 -18.33 -12.53
CA PRO A 103 -6.99 -18.45 -13.68
C PRO A 103 -7.52 -17.77 -14.95
N ILE A 104 -8.84 -17.69 -15.13
CA ILE A 104 -9.46 -17.06 -16.31
C ILE A 104 -9.12 -15.57 -16.35
N LEU A 105 -9.02 -14.94 -15.18
CA LEU A 105 -8.69 -13.51 -15.06
C LEU A 105 -7.18 -13.25 -15.15
N TYR A 106 -6.34 -14.26 -15.35
CA TYR A 106 -4.88 -14.10 -15.32
C TYR A 106 -4.34 -13.05 -16.32
N PRO A 107 -4.81 -12.98 -17.58
CA PRO A 107 -4.37 -11.92 -18.49
C PRO A 107 -4.72 -10.51 -17.99
N LEU A 108 -5.93 -10.34 -17.41
CA LEU A 108 -6.37 -9.07 -16.84
C LEU A 108 -5.60 -8.72 -15.58
N ASN A 109 -5.33 -9.70 -14.72
CA ASN A 109 -4.52 -9.54 -13.50
C ASN A 109 -3.09 -9.14 -13.83
N TRP A 110 -2.50 -9.76 -14.86
CA TRP A 110 -1.17 -9.39 -15.35
C TRP A 110 -1.14 -7.95 -15.87
N LEU A 111 -2.13 -7.55 -16.67
CA LEU A 111 -2.25 -6.20 -17.19
C LEU A 111 -2.42 -5.18 -16.06
N PHE A 112 -3.29 -5.49 -15.10
CA PHE A 112 -3.51 -4.69 -13.90
C PHE A 112 -2.21 -4.50 -13.12
N ALA A 113 -1.48 -5.58 -12.84
CA ALA A 113 -0.23 -5.52 -12.09
C ALA A 113 0.86 -4.70 -12.82
N LYS A 114 1.05 -4.95 -14.12
CA LYS A 114 2.15 -4.34 -14.90
C LYS A 114 1.90 -2.89 -15.27
N LEU A 115 0.66 -2.51 -15.52
CA LEU A 115 0.32 -1.15 -15.95
C LEU A 115 -0.28 -0.32 -14.83
N PHE A 116 -1.40 -0.75 -14.28
CA PHE A 116 -2.17 0.06 -13.34
C PHE A 116 -1.49 0.13 -11.97
N TRP A 117 -1.22 -1.03 -11.34
CA TRP A 117 -0.64 -1.09 -10.00
C TRP A 117 0.74 -0.45 -9.94
N LYS A 118 1.59 -0.72 -10.94
CA LYS A 118 2.91 -0.10 -11.06
C LYS A 118 2.83 1.43 -11.10
N ARG A 119 1.92 2.00 -11.91
CA ARG A 119 1.72 3.45 -11.99
C ARG A 119 1.19 4.04 -10.69
N TYR A 120 0.22 3.36 -10.07
CA TYR A 120 -0.32 3.78 -8.79
C TYR A 120 0.76 3.83 -7.70
N MET A 121 1.57 2.78 -7.57
CA MET A 121 2.64 2.75 -6.57
C MET A 121 3.75 3.76 -6.85
N ASN A 122 4.04 4.08 -8.12
CA ASN A 122 4.95 5.18 -8.45
C ASN A 122 4.41 6.53 -7.96
N GLN A 123 3.11 6.79 -8.07
CA GLN A 123 2.49 7.99 -7.50
C GLN A 123 2.60 8.02 -5.98
N VAL A 124 2.35 6.88 -5.32
CA VAL A 124 2.48 6.75 -3.86
C VAL A 124 3.93 7.06 -3.42
N LEU A 125 4.93 6.52 -4.11
CA LEU A 125 6.34 6.80 -3.85
C LEU A 125 6.70 8.27 -4.07
N GLU A 126 6.16 8.89 -5.12
CA GLU A 126 6.38 10.32 -5.38
C GLU A 126 5.74 11.20 -4.31
N ASN A 127 4.57 10.82 -3.79
CA ASN A 127 3.94 11.51 -2.66
C ASN A 127 4.84 11.43 -1.41
N ILE A 128 5.36 10.24 -1.09
CA ILE A 128 6.29 10.05 0.03
C ILE A 128 7.55 10.90 -0.16
N ARG A 129 8.14 10.91 -1.37
CA ARG A 129 9.31 11.72 -1.69
C ARG A 129 9.07 13.21 -1.42
N ARG A 130 7.91 13.74 -1.86
CA ARG A 130 7.53 15.14 -1.60
C ARG A 130 7.34 15.44 -0.13
N MET A 131 6.77 14.52 0.64
CA MET A 131 6.64 14.68 2.10
C MET A 131 8.01 14.72 2.79
N ILE A 132 8.96 13.90 2.35
CA ILE A 132 10.34 13.91 2.83
C ILE A 132 11.02 15.25 2.49
N ASP A 133 10.91 15.71 1.24
CA ASP A 133 11.46 17.00 0.81
C ASP A 133 10.87 18.17 1.60
N ALA A 134 9.58 18.10 1.92
CA ALA A 134 8.87 19.09 2.73
C ALA A 134 9.13 18.95 4.25
N GLN A 135 9.96 17.99 4.67
CA GLN A 135 10.25 17.69 6.07
C GLN A 135 8.99 17.53 6.92
N GLU A 136 7.96 16.89 6.35
CA GLU A 136 6.73 16.68 7.09
C GLU A 136 6.98 15.81 8.33
N PRO A 137 6.33 16.12 9.47
CA PRO A 137 6.51 15.34 10.68
C PRO A 137 6.10 13.89 10.41
N TYR A 138 6.96 12.96 10.80
CA TYR A 138 6.64 11.55 10.78
C TYR A 138 5.61 11.27 11.88
N CYS A 139 4.34 11.16 11.49
CA CYS A 139 3.27 10.80 12.40
C CYS A 139 3.19 9.28 12.53
N TYR A 140 3.64 8.77 13.66
CA TYR A 140 3.34 7.43 14.15
C TYR A 140 2.19 7.57 15.18
N PRO A 141 1.24 6.63 15.28
CA PRO A 141 0.45 6.49 16.49
C PRO A 141 1.32 6.00 17.66
#